data_AF-A0A932T513-F1
#
_entry.id   AF-A0A932T513-F1
#
_cell.length_a   1.000
_cell.length_b   1.000
_cell.length_c   1.000
_cell.angle_alpha   90.00
_cell.angle_beta   90.00
_cell.angle_gamma   90.00
#
_symmetry.space_group_name_H-M   'P 1'
#
loop_
_entity.id
_entity.type
_entity.pdbx_description
1 polymer ?
#
loop_
_entity_poly.entity_id
_entity_poly.type
_entity_poly.pdbx_seq_one_letter_code
_entity_poly.pdbx_strand_id
1 'polypeptide(L)'
;MRLRPTATECLALAIAAAVSIGSIAYEEYAALRAERDASSDAQADLATGVLRLKFGGKAQPWRSTEIRLFREREGIEIQFVYGCCPTTYQSRYARTYNDRVVRDIQMRKPSFSVNQIYGDARREWELSYAIPSDDDAAR
;
A
#
# COMPACT_ATOMS: atom_id res chain seq x y z
N MET A 1 26.14 17.38 -42.42
CA MET A 1 25.85 18.74 -41.95
C MET A 1 25.25 18.65 -40.56
N ARG A 2 25.93 19.13 -39.50
CA ARG A 2 25.38 19.13 -38.13
C ARG A 2 24.74 20.48 -37.86
N LEU A 3 23.43 20.51 -37.67
CA LEU A 3 22.73 21.72 -37.21
C LEU A 3 23.14 21.99 -35.76
N ARG A 4 23.59 23.22 -35.46
CA ARG A 4 23.81 23.66 -34.08
C ARG A 4 22.48 24.15 -33.51
N PRO A 5 22.14 23.79 -32.26
CA PRO A 5 20.93 24.29 -31.63
C PRO A 5 21.01 25.81 -31.47
N THR A 6 19.88 26.47 -31.68
CA THR A 6 19.67 27.89 -31.46
C THR A 6 19.66 28.22 -29.97
N ALA A 7 19.89 29.48 -29.61
CA ALA A 7 19.85 29.92 -28.21
C ALA A 7 18.50 29.63 -27.54
N THR A 8 17.40 29.75 -28.29
CA THR A 8 16.04 29.43 -27.84
C THR A 8 15.85 27.93 -27.57
N GLU A 9 16.41 27.06 -28.41
CA GLU A 9 16.38 25.61 -28.18
C GLU A 9 17.20 25.22 -26.95
N CYS A 10 18.38 25.81 -26.77
CA CYS A 10 19.19 25.61 -25.57
C CYS A 10 18.44 26.05 -24.29
N LEU A 11 17.77 27.20 -24.31
CA LEU A 11 16.98 27.69 -23.17
C LEU A 11 15.78 26.78 -22.88
N ALA A 12 15.05 26.35 -23.91
CA ALA A 12 13.92 25.43 -23.76
C ALA A 12 14.36 24.09 -23.14
N LEU A 13 15.50 23.54 -23.59
CA LEU A 13 16.08 22.33 -23.00
C LEU A 13 16.50 22.54 -21.54
N ALA A 14 17.11 23.68 -21.20
CA ALA A 14 17.49 24.00 -19.83
C ALA A 14 16.27 24.10 -18.90
N ILE A 15 15.18 24.74 -19.36
CA ILE A 15 13.92 24.83 -18.60
C ILE A 15 13.31 23.44 -18.43
N ALA A 16 13.21 22.64 -19.49
CA ALA A 16 12.67 21.29 -19.42
C ALA A 16 13.47 20.39 -18.46
N ALA A 17 14.81 20.51 -18.47
CA ALA A 17 15.68 19.81 -17.53
C ALA A 17 15.45 20.28 -16.08
N ALA A 18 15.36 21.59 -15.85
CA ALA A 18 15.10 22.15 -14.52
C ALA A 18 13.73 21.70 -13.96
N VAL A 19 12.69 21.70 -14.78
CA VAL A 19 11.35 21.21 -14.40
C VAL A 19 11.39 19.72 -14.08
N SER A 20 12.07 18.92 -14.89
CA SER A 20 12.21 17.48 -14.67
C SER A 20 12.94 17.17 -13.35
N ILE A 21 14.07 17.83 -13.11
CA ILE A 21 14.86 17.68 -11.87
C ILE A 21 14.05 18.15 -10.67
N GLY A 22 13.38 19.31 -10.78
CA GLY A 22 12.52 19.85 -9.73
C GLY A 22 11.38 18.91 -9.37
N SER A 23 10.75 18.28 -10.37
CA SER A 23 9.68 17.30 -10.17
C SER A 23 10.18 16.08 -9.41
N ILE A 24 11.33 15.52 -9.81
CA ILE A 24 11.94 14.35 -9.14
C ILE A 24 12.30 14.70 -7.69
N ALA A 25 12.93 15.86 -7.48
CA ALA A 25 13.32 16.31 -6.14
C ALA A 25 12.11 16.54 -5.23
N TYR A 26 11.03 17.11 -5.77
CA TYR A 26 9.78 17.31 -5.03
C TYR A 26 9.12 15.98 -4.65
N GLU A 27 9.07 15.01 -5.57
CA GLU A 27 8.50 13.68 -5.26
C GLU A 27 9.27 12.98 -4.14
N GLU A 28 10.61 13.01 -4.17
CA GLU A 28 11.42 12.42 -3.11
C GLU A 28 11.24 13.16 -1.77
N TYR A 29 11.18 14.50 -1.80
CA TYR A 29 10.89 15.29 -0.60
C TYR A 29 9.52 14.93 0.00
N ALA A 30 8.48 14.86 -0.83
CA ALA A 30 7.14 14.49 -0.39
C ALA A 30 7.11 13.07 0.19
N ALA A 31 7.85 12.15 -0.41
CA ALA A 31 8.03 10.78 0.07
C ALA A 31 8.69 10.73 1.46
N LEU A 32 9.82 11.42 1.65
CA LEU A 32 10.52 11.47 2.94
C LEU A 32 9.67 12.10 4.04
N ARG A 33 8.91 13.15 3.70
CA ARG A 33 7.95 13.74 4.64
C ARG A 33 6.87 12.74 5.02
N ALA A 34 6.31 12.04 4.04
CA ALA A 34 5.28 11.04 4.28
C ALA A 34 5.78 9.87 5.17
N GLU A 35 7.04 9.46 5.06
CA GLU A 35 7.64 8.46 5.97
C GLU A 35 7.75 8.95 7.42
N ARG A 36 8.06 10.24 7.61
CA ARG A 36 8.10 10.88 8.95
C ARG A 36 6.70 10.94 9.55
N ASP A 37 5.73 11.41 8.78
CA ASP A 37 4.33 11.50 9.21
C ASP A 37 3.80 10.09 9.54
N ALA A 38 4.06 9.09 8.68
CA ALA A 38 3.70 7.69 8.92
C ALA A 38 4.30 7.12 10.22
N SER A 39 5.56 7.48 10.52
CA SER A 39 6.23 7.05 11.74
C SER A 39 5.59 7.63 13.00
N SER A 40 5.21 8.91 12.94
CA SER A 40 4.51 9.63 14.00
C SER A 40 3.11 9.06 14.22
N ASP A 41 2.35 8.87 13.15
CA ASP A 41 0.99 8.35 13.21
C ASP A 41 0.94 6.92 13.72
N ALA A 42 1.87 6.06 13.28
CA ALA A 42 1.97 4.71 13.81
C ALA A 42 2.27 4.70 15.31
N GLN A 43 3.15 5.61 15.77
CA GLN A 43 3.45 5.73 17.20
C GLN A 43 2.23 6.22 18.00
N ALA A 44 1.45 7.17 17.46
CA ALA A 44 0.24 7.66 18.10
C ALA A 44 -0.86 6.58 18.19
N ASP A 45 -1.11 5.84 17.11
CA ASP A 45 -2.08 4.72 17.11
C ASP A 45 -1.62 3.63 18.10
N LEU A 46 -0.34 3.26 18.09
CA LEU A 46 0.20 2.26 19.04
C LEU A 46 0.12 2.72 20.50
N ALA A 47 0.36 4.00 20.79
CA ALA A 47 0.27 4.56 22.15
C ALA A 47 -1.17 4.54 22.70
N THR A 48 -2.17 4.63 21.82
CA THR A 48 -3.59 4.54 22.17
C THR A 48 -4.14 3.11 22.11
N GLY A 49 -3.31 2.12 21.76
CA GLY A 49 -3.70 0.72 21.64
C GLY A 49 -4.48 0.40 20.37
N VAL A 50 -4.57 1.34 19.41
CA VAL A 50 -5.25 1.13 18.14
C VAL A 50 -4.33 0.33 17.21
N LEU A 51 -4.76 -0.90 16.88
CA LEU A 51 -4.08 -1.71 15.86
C LEU A 51 -4.78 -1.50 14.53
N ARG A 52 -4.11 -0.79 13.62
CA ARG A 52 -4.62 -0.50 12.27
C ARG A 52 -3.55 -0.79 11.24
N LEU A 53 -3.95 -1.29 10.08
CA LEU A 53 -3.10 -1.41 8.90
C LEU A 53 -3.64 -0.56 7.76
N LYS A 54 -2.73 0.09 7.03
CA LYS A 54 -3.03 1.01 5.93
C LYS A 54 -2.79 0.26 4.62
N PHE A 55 -3.85 0.02 3.87
CA PHE A 55 -3.78 -0.69 2.60
C PHE A 55 -4.19 0.21 1.44
N GLY A 56 -4.02 -0.31 0.23
CA GLY A 56 -4.57 0.29 -0.97
C GLY A 56 -4.43 -0.66 -2.14
N GLY A 57 -4.56 -0.14 -3.35
CA GLY A 57 -4.54 -0.97 -4.54
C GLY A 57 -5.94 -1.33 -5.05
N LYS A 58 -5.95 -2.15 -6.11
CA LYS A 58 -7.18 -2.62 -6.74
C LYS A 58 -7.99 -3.48 -5.76
N ALA A 59 -9.30 -3.24 -5.71
CA ALA A 59 -10.22 -4.07 -4.93
C ALA A 59 -10.17 -5.52 -5.39
N GLN A 60 -9.92 -6.42 -4.44
CA GLN A 60 -10.01 -7.86 -4.66
C GLN A 60 -11.44 -8.34 -4.31
N PRO A 61 -11.96 -9.38 -4.97
CA PRO A 61 -13.28 -9.94 -4.67
C PRO A 61 -13.45 -10.35 -3.20
N TRP A 62 -12.38 -10.83 -2.56
CA TRP A 62 -12.36 -11.26 -1.16
C TRP A 62 -12.04 -10.14 -0.14
N ARG A 63 -12.08 -8.85 -0.56
CA ARG A 63 -11.72 -7.72 0.32
C ARG A 63 -12.57 -7.65 1.59
N SER A 64 -13.87 -7.89 1.50
CA SER A 64 -14.76 -7.87 2.68
C SER A 64 -14.40 -8.98 3.66
N THR A 65 -14.11 -10.18 3.15
CA THR A 65 -13.64 -11.33 3.93
C THR A 65 -12.32 -11.01 4.64
N GLU A 66 -11.36 -10.41 3.92
CA GLU A 66 -10.07 -9.97 4.49
C GLU A 66 -10.27 -9.00 5.67
N ILE A 67 -11.04 -7.93 5.48
CA ILE A 67 -11.32 -6.94 6.53
C ILE A 67 -11.95 -7.61 7.76
N ARG A 68 -12.91 -8.52 7.52
CA ARG A 68 -13.57 -9.28 8.58
C ARG A 68 -12.55 -10.14 9.34
N LEU A 69 -11.71 -10.89 8.65
CA LEU A 69 -10.72 -11.77 9.28
C LEU A 69 -9.69 -11.00 10.12
N PHE A 70 -9.20 -9.86 9.63
CA PHE A 70 -8.31 -8.99 10.43
C PHE A 70 -8.99 -8.49 11.71
N ARG A 71 -10.25 -8.04 11.60
CA ARG A 71 -10.99 -7.54 12.75
C ARG A 71 -11.30 -8.64 13.75
N GLU A 72 -11.85 -9.76 13.30
CA GLU A 72 -12.35 -10.83 14.16
C GLU A 72 -11.22 -11.65 14.80
N ARG A 73 -10.17 -11.99 14.05
CA ARG A 73 -9.10 -12.87 14.54
C ARG A 73 -7.98 -12.13 15.25
N GLU A 74 -7.75 -10.88 14.85
CA GLU A 74 -6.57 -10.12 15.29
C GLU A 74 -6.93 -8.81 15.99
N GLY A 75 -8.20 -8.37 15.95
CA GLY A 75 -8.58 -7.06 16.47
C GLY A 75 -7.97 -5.90 15.68
N ILE A 76 -7.59 -6.13 14.42
CA ILE A 76 -6.90 -5.15 13.58
C ILE A 76 -7.90 -4.46 12.66
N GLU A 77 -7.87 -3.13 12.64
CA GLU A 77 -8.61 -2.32 11.67
C GLU A 77 -7.87 -2.22 10.33
N ILE A 78 -8.61 -2.30 9.24
CA ILE A 78 -8.08 -2.08 7.90
C ILE A 78 -8.58 -0.72 7.40
N GLN A 79 -7.66 0.15 7.00
CA GLN A 79 -7.97 1.42 6.37
C GLN A 79 -7.35 1.49 4.97
N PHE A 80 -8.17 1.71 3.96
CA PHE A 80 -7.68 1.92 2.59
C PHE A 80 -7.33 3.39 2.38
N VAL A 81 -6.06 3.69 2.10
CA VAL A 81 -5.52 5.05 2.01
C VAL A 81 -5.09 5.46 0.59
N TYR A 82 -5.10 4.53 -0.38
CA TYR A 82 -4.87 4.82 -1.80
C TYR A 82 -5.53 3.81 -2.75
N GLY A 83 -5.69 4.22 -4.02
CA GLY A 83 -6.29 3.41 -5.10
C GLY A 83 -5.31 2.47 -5.81
N CYS A 84 -5.59 2.07 -7.04
CA CYS A 84 -4.75 1.12 -7.80
C CYS A 84 -3.40 1.67 -8.26
N CYS A 85 -3.28 2.99 -8.45
CA CYS A 85 -2.06 3.66 -8.89
C CYS A 85 -1.59 4.64 -7.80
N PRO A 86 -0.97 4.15 -6.72
CA PRO A 86 -0.46 5.03 -5.68
C PRO A 86 0.72 5.84 -6.18
N THR A 87 0.80 7.08 -5.70
CA THR A 87 2.04 7.87 -5.78
C THR A 87 3.14 7.24 -4.92
N THR A 88 4.40 7.64 -5.18
CA THR A 88 5.56 7.20 -4.40
C THR A 88 5.39 7.49 -2.91
N TYR A 89 4.89 8.67 -2.55
CA TYR A 89 4.70 9.07 -1.15
C TYR A 89 3.58 8.27 -0.48
N GLN A 90 2.47 7.95 -1.17
CA GLN A 90 1.41 7.09 -0.61
C GLN A 90 1.91 5.69 -0.29
N SER A 91 2.70 5.11 -1.20
CA SER A 91 3.28 3.78 -1.02
C SER A 91 4.26 3.75 0.15
N ARG A 92 5.16 4.75 0.23
CA ARG A 92 6.13 4.86 1.34
C ARG A 92 5.46 5.15 2.68
N TYR A 93 4.43 5.98 2.71
CA TYR A 93 3.63 6.23 3.91
C TYR A 93 3.07 4.93 4.48
N ALA A 94 2.30 4.18 3.68
CA ALA A 94 1.63 2.98 4.17
C ALA A 94 2.62 1.88 4.54
N ARG A 95 3.70 1.72 3.77
CA ARG A 95 4.78 0.79 4.10
C ARG A 95 5.41 1.11 5.45
N THR A 96 5.89 2.34 5.65
CA THR A 96 6.58 2.74 6.89
C THR A 96 5.65 2.63 8.10
N TYR A 97 4.39 3.04 7.93
CA TYR A 97 3.37 2.90 8.97
C TYR A 97 3.15 1.41 9.33
N ASN A 98 2.89 0.57 8.33
CA ASN A 98 2.59 -0.85 8.54
C ASN A 98 3.78 -1.61 9.10
N ASP A 99 5.01 -1.33 8.64
CA ASP A 99 6.22 -1.99 9.13
C ASP A 99 6.37 -1.82 10.65
N ARG A 100 6.00 -0.64 11.18
CA ARG A 100 6.01 -0.39 12.63
C ARG A 100 4.90 -1.14 13.36
N VAL A 101 3.67 -1.03 12.87
CA VAL A 101 2.51 -1.68 13.51
C VAL A 101 2.64 -3.20 13.48
N VAL A 102 3.03 -3.77 12.33
CA VAL A 102 3.26 -5.22 12.18
C VAL A 102 4.37 -5.70 13.11
N ARG A 103 5.47 -4.94 13.23
CA ARG A 103 6.54 -5.29 14.18
C ARG A 103 6.03 -5.32 15.61
N ASP A 104 5.27 -4.32 16.03
CA ASP A 104 4.68 -4.28 17.38
C ASP A 104 3.71 -5.45 17.61
N ILE A 105 2.84 -5.75 16.63
CA ILE A 105 1.95 -6.91 16.69
C ILE A 105 2.75 -8.20 16.80
N GLN A 106 3.81 -8.39 16.00
CA GLN A 106 4.64 -9.61 16.04
C GLN A 106 5.39 -9.78 17.36
N MET A 107 5.79 -8.69 18.02
CA MET A 107 6.36 -8.76 19.37
C MET A 107 5.34 -9.26 20.42
N ARG A 108 4.05 -8.88 20.26
CA ARG A 108 2.97 -9.31 21.15
C ARG A 108 2.40 -10.69 20.80
N LYS A 109 2.36 -11.01 19.51
CA LYS A 109 1.79 -12.23 18.91
C LYS A 109 2.73 -12.74 17.80
N PRO A 110 3.76 -13.54 18.15
CA PRO A 110 4.75 -14.03 17.18
C PRO A 110 4.19 -14.87 16.03
N SER A 111 3.00 -15.47 16.21
CA SER A 111 2.30 -16.24 15.18
C SER A 111 1.54 -15.38 14.16
N PHE A 112 1.46 -14.06 14.36
CA PHE A 112 0.73 -13.17 13.45
C PHE A 112 1.40 -13.12 12.06
N SER A 113 0.59 -13.36 11.02
CA SER A 113 1.02 -13.31 9.62
C SER A 113 -0.06 -12.68 8.74
N VAL A 114 0.25 -11.51 8.19
CA VAL A 114 -0.58 -10.82 7.18
C VAL A 114 -0.85 -11.73 5.98
N ASN A 115 0.17 -12.43 5.48
CA ASN A 115 0.04 -13.32 4.33
C ASN A 115 -0.89 -14.51 4.60
N GLN A 116 -0.90 -15.02 5.82
CA GLN A 116 -1.81 -16.10 6.20
C GLN A 116 -3.26 -15.63 6.15
N ILE A 117 -3.56 -14.46 6.71
CA ILE A 117 -4.91 -13.87 6.67
C ILE A 117 -5.36 -13.63 5.23
N TYR A 118 -4.47 -13.15 4.36
CA TYR A 118 -4.75 -13.03 2.93
C TYR A 118 -5.09 -14.36 2.27
N GLY A 119 -4.28 -15.40 2.52
CA GLY A 119 -4.53 -16.73 1.99
C GLY A 119 -5.85 -17.32 2.48
N ASP A 120 -6.18 -17.10 3.75
CA ASP A 120 -7.44 -17.54 4.34
C ASP A 120 -8.64 -16.81 3.74
N ALA A 121 -8.56 -15.49 3.60
CA ALA A 121 -9.64 -14.68 3.02
C ALA A 121 -9.95 -15.12 1.58
N ARG A 122 -8.89 -15.34 0.79
CA ARG A 122 -9.02 -15.81 -0.58
C ARG A 122 -9.64 -17.21 -0.63
N ARG A 123 -9.13 -18.16 0.17
CA ARG A 123 -9.66 -19.54 0.21
C ARG A 123 -11.11 -19.58 0.64
N GLU A 124 -11.49 -18.81 1.66
CA GLU A 124 -12.87 -18.77 2.15
C GLU A 124 -13.82 -18.20 1.09
N TRP A 125 -13.40 -17.15 0.38
CA TRP A 125 -14.15 -16.62 -0.74
C TRP A 125 -14.26 -17.64 -1.89
N GLU A 126 -13.16 -18.30 -2.26
CA GLU A 126 -13.16 -19.34 -3.29
C GLU A 126 -14.10 -20.49 -2.92
N LEU A 127 -14.17 -20.93 -1.65
CA LEU A 127 -15.11 -21.96 -1.20
C LEU A 127 -16.58 -21.50 -1.22
N SER A 128 -16.82 -20.21 -0.93
CA SER A 128 -18.18 -19.64 -0.89
C SER A 128 -18.75 -19.37 -2.29
N TYR A 129 -17.87 -19.15 -3.27
CA TYR A 129 -18.23 -18.76 -4.64
C TYR A 129 -17.67 -19.72 -5.70
N ALA A 130 -17.18 -20.90 -5.30
CA ALA A 130 -16.86 -21.97 -6.23
C ALA A 130 -18.14 -22.32 -6.97
N ILE A 131 -18.20 -21.94 -8.25
CA ILE A 131 -19.15 -22.51 -9.18
C ILE A 131 -18.78 -23.98 -9.25
N PRO A 132 -19.69 -24.92 -8.88
CA PRO A 132 -19.42 -26.35 -9.08
C PRO A 132 -18.97 -26.53 -10.52
N SER A 133 -17.85 -27.22 -10.73
CA SER A 133 -17.49 -27.56 -12.09
C SER A 133 -18.60 -28.45 -12.67
N ASP A 134 -18.94 -28.31 -13.95
CA ASP A 134 -19.97 -29.16 -14.58
C ASP A 134 -19.64 -30.67 -14.42
N ASP A 135 -18.37 -31.00 -14.17
CA ASP A 135 -17.88 -32.35 -13.85
C ASP A 135 -18.30 -32.86 -12.46
N ASP A 136 -18.58 -31.97 -11.50
CA ASP A 136 -19.07 -32.31 -10.15
C ASP A 136 -20.59 -32.59 -10.15
N ALA A 137 -21.32 -32.11 -11.17
CA ALA A 137 -22.76 -32.37 -11.34
C ALA A 137 -23.06 -33.73 -12.02
N ALA A 138 -22.03 -34.38 -12.57
CA ALA A 138 -22.13 -35.64 -13.32
C ALA A 138 -21.72 -36.89 -12.51
N ARG A 139 -21.40 -36.74 -11.21
CA ARG A 139 -21.11 -37.85 -10.27
C ARG A 139 -22.20 -38.00 -9.23
#